data_AF-A0A8J7CDS7-F1
#
_entry.id   AF-A0A8J7CDS7-F1
#
_cell.length_a   1.000
_cell.length_b   1.000
_cell.length_c   1.000
_cell.angle_alpha   90.00
_cell.angle_beta   90.00
_cell.angle_gamma   90.00
#
_symmetry.space_group_name_H-M   'P 1'
#
loop_
_entity.id
_entity.type
_entity.pdbx_description
1 polymer ?
#
loop_
_entity_poly.entity_id
_entity_poly.type
_entity_poly.pdbx_seq_one_letter_code
_entity_poly.pdbx_strand_id
1 'polypeptide(L)'
;MWYLWHWFDKAVLGMALLRLFSGTIEIFAALLMLKLNEAGKALVVNSMLAMVGPMILLTTTAIGLVGVAHRLSFDKILLVFLGVLLILIGVRK
;
A
#
# COMPACT_ATOMS: atom_id res chain seq x y z
N MET A 1 -12.43 31.22 0.10
CA MET A 1 -12.67 29.76 0.18
C MET A 1 -11.89 28.93 -0.84
N TRP A 2 -11.07 29.51 -1.74
CA TRP A 2 -10.44 28.78 -2.86
C TRP A 2 -8.91 28.59 -2.77
N TYR A 3 -8.26 29.03 -1.69
CA TYR A 3 -6.78 29.06 -1.59
C TYR A 3 -6.15 27.92 -0.76
N LEU A 4 -6.93 26.98 -0.21
CA LEU A 4 -6.43 25.94 0.70
C LEU A 4 -5.87 24.69 0.01
N TRP A 5 -5.99 24.56 -1.32
CA TRP A 5 -5.67 23.32 -2.06
C TRP A 5 -4.24 23.24 -2.65
N HIS A 6 -3.31 24.14 -2.30
CA HIS A 6 -1.99 24.22 -2.96
C HIS A 6 -0.78 23.75 -2.14
N TRP A 7 -0.98 23.01 -1.04
CA TRP A 7 0.15 22.57 -0.21
C TRP A 7 0.78 21.23 -0.64
N PHE A 8 0.03 20.37 -1.34
CA PHE A 8 0.49 19.02 -1.64
C PHE A 8 0.24 18.63 -3.09
N ASP A 9 1.23 17.96 -3.69
CA ASP A 9 1.07 17.26 -4.96
C ASP A 9 -0.03 16.20 -4.85
N LYS A 10 -0.87 16.09 -5.87
CA LYS A 10 -2.06 15.22 -5.84
C LYS A 10 -1.68 13.73 -5.73
N ALA A 11 -0.60 13.30 -6.40
CA ALA A 11 -0.13 11.94 -6.31
C ALA A 11 0.47 11.66 -4.92
N VAL A 12 1.25 12.60 -4.38
CA VAL A 12 1.78 12.52 -3.01
C VAL A 12 0.65 12.42 -1.98
N LEU A 13 -0.37 13.27 -2.09
CA LEU A 13 -1.53 13.25 -1.20
C LEU A 13 -2.25 11.89 -1.28
N GLY A 14 -2.48 11.37 -2.50
CA GLY A 14 -3.08 10.06 -2.69
C GLY A 14 -2.26 8.91 -2.08
N MET A 15 -0.94 8.92 -2.30
CA MET A 15 -0.05 7.92 -1.71
C MET A 15 -0.05 7.98 -0.17
N ALA A 16 0.02 9.19 0.39
CA ALA A 16 0.02 9.42 1.84
C ALA A 16 -1.31 8.98 2.48
N LEU A 17 -2.45 9.32 1.87
CA LEU A 17 -3.76 8.92 2.37
C LEU A 17 -3.96 7.40 2.34
N LEU A 18 -3.53 6.72 1.27
CA LEU A 18 -3.57 5.24 1.22
C LEU A 18 -2.70 4.61 2.30
N ARG A 19 -1.52 5.18 2.58
CA ARG A 19 -0.64 4.70 3.66
C ARG A 19 -1.27 4.88 5.02
N LEU A 20 -1.82 6.07 5.31
CA LEU A 20 -2.52 6.33 6.56
C LEU A 20 -3.70 5.37 6.74
N PHE A 21 -4.52 5.18 5.71
CA PHE A 21 -5.64 4.26 5.73
C PHE A 21 -5.20 2.80 5.96
N SER A 22 -4.14 2.34 5.29
CA SER A 22 -3.61 0.99 5.53
C SER A 22 -3.02 0.83 6.93
N GLY A 23 -2.31 1.86 7.41
CA GLY A 23 -1.67 1.84 8.72
C GLY A 23 -2.69 1.80 9.86
N THR A 24 -3.87 2.41 9.69
CA THR A 24 -4.93 2.29 10.70
C THR A 24 -5.52 0.87 10.74
N ILE A 25 -5.61 0.17 9.59
CA ILE A 25 -6.00 -1.24 9.54
C ILE A 25 -4.98 -2.11 10.27
N GLU A 26 -3.68 -1.86 10.07
CA GLU A 26 -2.58 -2.54 10.77
C GLU A 26 -2.65 -2.33 12.28
N ILE A 27 -2.82 -1.08 12.72
CA ILE A 27 -2.98 -0.74 14.15
C ILE A 27 -4.20 -1.44 14.74
N PHE A 28 -5.35 -1.43 14.04
CA PHE A 28 -6.55 -2.11 14.50
C PHE A 28 -6.35 -3.62 14.64
N ALA A 29 -5.70 -4.26 13.66
CA ALA A 29 -5.38 -5.67 13.71
C ALA A 29 -4.43 -6.00 14.87
N ALA A 30 -3.41 -5.18 15.11
CA ALA A 30 -2.50 -5.34 16.24
C ALA A 30 -3.25 -5.24 17.58
N LEU A 31 -4.14 -4.26 17.74
CA LEU A 31 -4.98 -4.13 18.94
C LEU A 31 -5.90 -5.33 19.12
N LEU A 32 -6.46 -5.88 18.04
CA LEU A 32 -7.27 -7.09 18.08
C LEU A 32 -6.44 -8.32 18.48
N MET A 33 -5.22 -8.48 17.95
CA MET A 33 -4.30 -9.55 18.35
C MET A 33 -3.98 -9.48 19.85
N LEU A 34 -3.67 -8.28 20.36
CA LEU A 34 -3.42 -8.05 21.79
C LEU A 34 -4.64 -8.37 22.65
N LYS A 35 -5.85 -8.00 22.19
CA LYS A 35 -7.10 -8.32 22.88
C LYS A 35 -7.39 -9.82 22.93
N LEU A 36 -7.07 -10.56 21.86
CA LEU A 36 -7.28 -12.00 21.79
C LEU A 36 -6.23 -12.78 22.61
N ASN A 37 -5.04 -12.20 22.79
CA ASN A 37 -3.95 -12.68 23.63
C ASN A 37 -3.63 -14.18 23.49
N GLU A 38 -3.74 -14.69 22.26
CA GLU A 38 -3.50 -16.09 21.94
C GLU A 38 -2.82 -16.17 20.57
N ALA A 39 -1.68 -16.86 20.50
CA ALA A 39 -0.85 -16.90 19.29
C ALA A 39 -1.61 -17.47 18.08
N GLY A 40 -2.42 -18.51 18.27
CA GLY A 40 -3.20 -19.12 17.18
C GLY A 40 -4.21 -18.14 16.56
N LYS A 41 -4.96 -17.42 17.40
CA LYS A 41 -5.92 -16.40 16.95
C LYS A 41 -5.22 -15.20 16.32
N ALA A 42 -4.08 -14.77 16.88
CA ALA A 42 -3.28 -13.69 16.31
C ALA A 42 -2.75 -14.04 14.91
N LEU A 43 -2.33 -15.29 14.70
CA LEU A 43 -1.89 -15.78 13.39
C LEU A 43 -3.02 -15.75 12.35
N VAL A 44 -4.26 -16.06 12.75
CA VAL A 44 -5.43 -15.93 11.86
C VAL A 44 -5.65 -14.48 11.44
N VAL A 45 -5.63 -13.53 12.40
CA VAL A 45 -5.75 -12.10 12.10
C VAL A 45 -4.63 -11.64 11.15
N ASN A 46 -3.39 -12.05 11.40
CA ASN A 46 -2.24 -11.71 10.55
C ASN A 46 -2.38 -12.29 9.13
N SER A 47 -2.89 -13.51 9.02
CA SER A 47 -3.14 -14.16 7.74
C SER A 47 -4.23 -13.44 6.92
N MET A 48 -5.25 -12.89 7.59
CA MET A 48 -6.25 -12.03 6.94
C MET A 48 -5.63 -10.71 6.46
N LEU A 49 -4.68 -10.16 7.22
CA LEU A 49 -3.97 -8.93 6.88
C LEU A 49 -2.94 -9.10 5.73
N ALA A 50 -2.47 -10.33 5.50
CA ALA A 50 -1.39 -10.61 4.55
C ALA A 50 -1.65 -10.10 3.12
N MET A 51 -2.91 -9.97 2.71
CA MET A 51 -3.28 -9.42 1.39
C MET A 51 -3.39 -7.88 1.36
N VAL A 52 -3.57 -7.23 2.51
CA VAL A 52 -3.73 -5.77 2.59
C VAL A 52 -2.43 -5.07 2.18
N GLY A 53 -1.29 -5.52 2.71
CA GLY A 53 0.02 -4.95 2.40
C GLY A 53 0.33 -4.92 0.90
N PRO A 54 0.29 -6.06 0.18
CA PRO A 54 0.48 -6.11 -1.26
C PRO A 54 -0.48 -5.22 -2.04
N MET A 55 -1.78 -5.21 -1.72
CA MET A 55 -2.76 -4.38 -2.44
C MET A 55 -2.49 -2.88 -2.30
N ILE A 56 -2.15 -2.44 -1.08
CA ILE A 56 -1.80 -1.04 -0.82
C ILE A 56 -0.49 -0.66 -1.51
N LEU A 57 0.52 -1.55 -1.48
CA LEU A 57 1.79 -1.35 -2.17
C LEU A 57 1.59 -1.20 -3.68
N LEU A 58 0.79 -2.06 -4.31
CA LEU A 58 0.52 -1.98 -5.75
C LEU A 58 -0.21 -0.69 -6.12
N THR A 59 -1.24 -0.33 -5.35
CA THR A 59 -2.05 0.87 -5.61
C THR A 59 -1.24 2.16 -5.40
N THR A 60 -0.46 2.24 -4.32
CA THR A 60 0.39 3.41 -4.04
C THR A 60 1.51 3.55 -5.07
N THR A 61 2.11 2.44 -5.50
CA THR A 61 3.11 2.42 -6.58
C THR A 61 2.50 2.91 -7.89
N ALA A 62 1.29 2.46 -8.24
CA ALA A 62 0.61 2.90 -9.45
C ALA A 62 0.35 4.42 -9.46
N ILE A 63 -0.13 4.97 -8.34
CA ILE A 63 -0.31 6.43 -8.17
C ILE A 63 1.03 7.16 -8.34
N GLY A 64 2.08 6.67 -7.68
CA GLY A 64 3.42 7.25 -7.76
C GLY A 64 3.97 7.24 -9.20
N LEU A 65 3.85 6.10 -9.89
CA LEU A 65 4.29 5.94 -11.28
C LEU A 65 3.54 6.90 -12.23
N VAL A 66 2.22 7.01 -12.11
CA VAL A 66 1.44 7.98 -12.90
C VAL A 66 1.90 9.41 -12.61
N GLY A 67 2.18 9.74 -11.34
CA GLY A 67 2.69 11.06 -10.94
C GLY A 67 4.07 11.40 -11.51
N VAL A 68 4.91 10.39 -11.79
CA VAL A 68 6.26 10.59 -12.35
C VAL A 68 6.42 10.13 -13.80
N ALA A 69 5.34 9.70 -14.46
CA ALA A 69 5.39 9.00 -15.75
C ALA A 69 6.13 9.79 -16.83
N HIS A 70 5.96 11.11 -16.87
CA HIS A 70 6.62 11.99 -17.84
C HIS A 70 8.14 12.14 -17.63
N ARG A 71 8.66 11.73 -16.47
CA ARG A 71 10.08 11.84 -16.10
C ARG A 71 10.78 10.48 -16.04
N LEU A 72 10.04 9.39 -16.21
CA LEU A 72 10.57 8.03 -16.11
C LEU A 72 10.87 7.46 -17.50
N SER A 73 12.05 6.86 -17.67
CA SER A 73 12.37 6.12 -18.89
C SER A 73 11.57 4.82 -18.96
N PHE A 74 11.30 4.35 -20.19
CA PHE A 74 10.51 3.15 -20.44
C PHE A 74 11.11 1.90 -19.76
N ASP A 75 12.44 1.77 -19.75
CA ASP A 75 13.15 0.65 -19.10
C ASP A 75 12.87 0.58 -17.59
N LYS A 76 12.76 1.73 -16.91
CA LYS A 76 12.44 1.79 -15.47
C LYS A 76 10.99 1.37 -15.22
N ILE A 77 10.08 1.76 -16.11
CA ILE A 77 8.66 1.36 -16.03
C ILE A 77 8.55 -0.16 -16.18
N LEU A 78 9.24 -0.75 -17.16
CA LEU A 78 9.30 -2.21 -17.36
C LEU A 78 9.82 -2.94 -16.12
N LEU A 79 10.90 -2.44 -15.51
CA LEU A 79 11.47 -3.03 -14.31
C LEU A 79 10.50 -2.99 -13.12
N VAL A 80 9.79 -1.89 -12.92
CA VAL A 80 8.77 -1.79 -11.87
C VAL A 80 7.60 -2.73 -12.15
N PHE A 81 7.15 -2.83 -13.40
CA PHE A 81 6.14 -3.81 -13.81
C PHE A 81 6.56 -5.25 -13.53
N LEU A 82 7.82 -5.60 -13.81
CA LEU A 82 8.37 -6.91 -13.48
C LEU A 82 8.34 -7.16 -11.97
N GLY A 83 8.75 -6.18 -11.16
CA GLY A 83 8.66 -6.27 -9.70
C GLY A 83 7.23 -6.49 -9.19
N VAL A 84 6.27 -5.77 -9.76
CA VAL A 84 4.83 -5.95 -9.49
C VAL A 84 4.38 -7.38 -9.82
N LEU A 85 4.76 -7.91 -10.99
CA LEU A 85 4.45 -9.29 -11.39
C LEU A 85 5.05 -10.31 -10.41
N LEU A 86 6.30 -10.13 -10.00
CA LEU A 86 6.94 -11.00 -9.01
C LEU A 86 6.22 -10.99 -7.65
N ILE A 87 5.76 -9.82 -7.19
CA ILE A 87 4.95 -9.71 -5.97
C ILE A 87 3.63 -10.47 -6.14
N LEU A 88 2.94 -10.27 -7.26
CA LEU A 88 1.67 -10.96 -7.54
C LEU A 88 1.82 -12.48 -7.62
N ILE A 89 2.91 -12.95 -8.25
CA ILE A 89 3.27 -14.38 -8.28
C ILE A 89 3.56 -14.88 -6.87
N GLY A 90 4.35 -14.16 -6.07
CA GLY A 90 4.69 -14.57 -4.71
C GLY A 90 3.50 -14.58 -3.74
N VAL A 91 2.48 -13.74 -3.97
CA VAL A 91 1.25 -13.70 -3.17
C VAL A 91 0.25 -14.76 -3.60
N ARG A 92 0.23 -15.15 -4.88
CA ARG A 92 -0.58 -16.28 -5.35
C ARG A 92 0.09 -17.59 -4.95
N LYS A 93 -0.57 -18.36 -4.08
CA LYS A 93 -0.28 -19.81 -3.94
C LYS A 93 -0.45 -20.54 -5.26
#